data_AF-A0A7L0G0K8-F1
#
_entry.id   AF-A0A7L0G0K8-F1
#
_cell.length_a   1.000
_cell.length_b   1.000
_cell.length_c   1.000
_cell.angle_alpha   90.00
_cell.angle_beta   90.00
_cell.angle_gamma   90.00
#
_symmetry.space_group_name_H-M   'P 1'
#
loop_
_entity.id
_entity.type
_entity.pdbx_description
1 polymer ?
#
loop_
_entity_poly.entity_id
_entity_poly.type
_entity_poly.pdbx_seq_one_letter_code
_entity_poly.pdbx_strand_id
1 'polypeptide(L)'
;SIPEELLSVEVTLSESCGTRGDGGNDTGVPAPPDTFCVTVPEGTSACQPDGGSPLACLERGVWFLLGTASVGGCAGGGPPLFTAAPPYERWVAGVTRDAYFAETPPDPREEEEEEEEEEDPTGDPDVRGDPRPSENALIRRDPAPTEDP
;
A
#
# COMPACT_ATOMS: atom_id res chain seq x y z
N SER A 1 -6.80 -38.12 3.29
CA SER A 1 -7.17 -38.12 1.86
C SER A 1 -7.07 -36.69 1.37
N ILE A 2 -6.34 -36.45 0.28
CA ILE A 2 -6.28 -35.14 -0.38
C ILE A 2 -7.60 -34.98 -1.16
N PRO A 3 -8.27 -33.81 -1.14
CA PRO A 3 -9.50 -33.63 -1.91
C PRO A 3 -9.23 -33.76 -3.41
N GLU A 4 -10.16 -34.38 -4.14
CA GLU A 4 -10.07 -34.59 -5.60
C GLU A 4 -10.31 -33.29 -6.39
N GLU A 5 -10.92 -32.28 -5.74
CA GLU A 5 -11.22 -30.96 -6.32
C GLU A 5 -10.66 -29.83 -5.44
N LEU A 6 -10.28 -28.72 -6.08
CA LEU A 6 -9.80 -27.53 -5.39
C LEU A 6 -10.96 -26.85 -4.64
N LEU A 7 -10.75 -26.56 -3.36
CA LEU A 7 -11.72 -25.86 -2.53
C LEU A 7 -11.44 -24.36 -2.52
N SER A 8 -12.51 -23.56 -2.53
CA SER A 8 -12.47 -22.12 -2.28
C SER A 8 -13.45 -21.77 -1.15
N VAL A 9 -13.05 -20.82 -0.31
CA VAL A 9 -13.85 -20.35 0.82
C VAL A 9 -13.71 -18.84 0.91
N GLU A 10 -14.82 -18.14 1.08
CA GLU A 10 -14.83 -16.71 1.37
C GLU A 10 -14.49 -16.47 2.84
N VAL A 11 -13.62 -15.49 3.09
CA VAL A 11 -13.11 -15.16 4.42
C VAL A 11 -13.19 -13.66 4.64
N THR A 12 -13.19 -13.24 5.90
CA THR A 12 -13.20 -11.81 6.27
C THR A 12 -11.88 -11.43 6.92
N LEU A 13 -11.22 -10.39 6.40
CA LEU A 13 -10.00 -9.84 7.00
C LEU A 13 -10.29 -9.28 8.39
N SER A 14 -9.35 -9.45 9.31
CA SER A 14 -9.41 -8.96 10.68
C SER A 14 -8.12 -8.23 11.05
N GLU A 15 -8.26 -7.06 11.67
CA GLU A 15 -7.14 -6.26 12.19
C GLU A 15 -6.48 -6.88 13.43
N SER A 16 -7.16 -7.80 14.10
CA SER A 16 -6.65 -8.51 15.27
C SER A 16 -6.82 -10.02 15.16
N CYS A 17 -5.94 -10.75 15.81
CA CYS A 17 -5.88 -12.21 15.78
C CYS A 17 -6.32 -12.73 17.14
N GLY A 18 -7.62 -12.62 17.43
CA GLY A 18 -8.19 -13.14 18.67
C GLY A 18 -8.29 -14.66 18.66
N THR A 19 -8.01 -15.31 19.79
CA THR A 19 -8.42 -16.70 20.01
C THR A 19 -9.90 -16.73 20.36
N ARG A 20 -10.69 -17.64 19.78
CA ARG A 20 -12.04 -17.91 20.29
C ARG A 20 -11.89 -18.70 21.60
N GLY A 21 -11.71 -17.97 22.70
CA GLY A 21 -11.57 -18.48 24.06
C GLY A 21 -12.74 -18.02 24.94
N ASP A 22 -13.32 -18.97 25.65
CA ASP A 22 -14.42 -18.81 26.60
C ASP A 22 -14.35 -17.54 27.46
N GLY A 23 -15.43 -16.75 27.44
CA GLY A 23 -15.82 -15.87 28.55
C GLY A 23 -14.84 -14.76 28.95
N GLY A 24 -14.99 -13.59 28.33
CA GLY A 24 -14.82 -12.32 29.02
C GLY A 24 -13.38 -11.81 29.19
N ASN A 25 -12.68 -11.59 28.07
CA ASN A 25 -12.06 -10.31 27.71
C ASN A 25 -11.28 -10.53 26.41
N ASP A 26 -11.73 -9.87 25.35
CA ASP A 26 -11.05 -9.81 24.05
C ASP A 26 -9.71 -9.08 24.21
N THR A 27 -8.67 -9.76 24.69
CA THR A 27 -7.31 -9.27 24.51
C THR A 27 -6.95 -9.53 23.06
N GLY A 28 -7.38 -8.62 22.18
CA GLY A 28 -7.04 -8.66 20.75
C GLY A 28 -5.54 -8.70 20.61
N VAL A 29 -4.98 -9.88 20.35
CA VAL A 29 -3.56 -10.03 20.05
C VAL A 29 -3.36 -9.37 18.68
N PRO A 30 -2.48 -8.37 18.58
CA PRO A 30 -2.18 -7.75 17.30
C PRO A 30 -1.67 -8.80 16.31
N ALA A 31 -1.99 -8.63 15.03
CA ALA A 31 -1.39 -9.47 14.01
C ALA A 31 0.14 -9.36 14.07
N PRO A 32 0.87 -10.48 13.88
CA PRO A 32 2.28 -10.39 13.58
C PRO A 32 2.51 -9.42 12.41
N PRO A 33 3.68 -8.75 12.36
CA PRO A 33 4.00 -7.88 11.23
C PRO A 33 3.89 -8.64 9.91
N ASP A 34 3.52 -7.92 8.85
CA ASP A 34 3.36 -8.45 7.48
C ASP A 34 2.45 -9.68 7.40
N THR A 35 1.42 -9.74 8.24
CA THR A 35 0.48 -10.87 8.29
C THR A 35 -0.96 -10.37 8.30
N PHE A 36 -1.83 -11.06 7.56
CA PHE A 36 -3.28 -10.94 7.66
C PHE A 36 -3.86 -12.04 8.53
N CYS A 37 -4.79 -11.66 9.40
CA CYS A 37 -5.66 -12.57 10.12
C CYS A 37 -7.01 -12.60 9.44
N VAL A 38 -7.60 -13.79 9.30
CA VAL A 38 -8.91 -13.94 8.68
C VAL A 38 -9.85 -14.70 9.59
N THR A 39 -11.13 -14.34 9.53
CA THR A 39 -12.19 -15.14 10.13
C THR A 39 -12.79 -16.03 9.06
N VAL A 40 -12.97 -17.31 9.40
CA VAL A 40 -13.54 -18.33 8.52
C VAL A 40 -14.92 -18.73 9.02
N PRO A 41 -15.88 -19.04 8.13
CA PRO A 41 -17.16 -19.59 8.53
C PRO A 41 -16.99 -20.90 9.31
N GLU A 42 -17.82 -21.10 10.34
CA GLU A 42 -17.81 -22.34 11.14
C GLU A 42 -18.09 -23.56 10.23
N GLY A 43 -17.41 -24.67 10.48
CA GLY A 43 -17.58 -25.92 9.72
C GLY A 43 -16.83 -25.99 8.38
N THR A 44 -15.99 -25.01 8.06
CA THR A 44 -15.15 -25.02 6.85
C THR A 44 -13.76 -25.61 7.12
N SER A 45 -13.17 -26.26 6.10
CA SER A 45 -11.78 -26.73 6.15
C SER A 45 -10.76 -25.59 6.03
N ALA A 46 -11.21 -24.37 5.75
CA ALA A 46 -10.38 -23.18 5.57
C ALA A 46 -9.62 -22.75 6.83
N CYS A 47 -9.87 -23.37 8.00
CA CYS A 47 -9.04 -23.16 9.17
C CYS A 47 -7.59 -23.61 8.92
N GLN A 48 -7.39 -24.71 8.19
CA GLN A 48 -6.06 -25.24 7.87
C GLN A 48 -5.86 -25.22 6.36
N PRO A 49 -5.63 -24.03 5.76
CA PRO A 49 -5.24 -23.96 4.37
C PRO A 49 -3.89 -24.66 4.19
N ASP A 50 -3.66 -25.20 2.99
CA ASP A 50 -2.36 -25.72 2.63
C ASP A 50 -1.33 -24.58 2.67
N GLY A 51 -0.10 -24.87 3.10
CA GLY A 51 0.97 -23.86 3.11
C GLY A 51 1.15 -23.26 1.72
N GLY A 52 1.08 -21.93 1.61
CA GLY A 52 1.17 -21.21 0.35
C GLY A 52 -0.16 -21.06 -0.42
N SER A 53 -1.30 -21.53 0.10
CA SER A 53 -2.61 -21.24 -0.50
C SER A 53 -2.83 -19.73 -0.65
N PRO A 54 -3.34 -19.25 -1.79
CA PRO A 54 -3.52 -17.82 -2.03
C PRO A 54 -4.70 -17.26 -1.24
N LEU A 55 -4.51 -16.09 -0.62
CA LEU A 55 -5.57 -15.20 -0.19
C LEU A 55 -5.73 -14.12 -1.26
N ALA A 56 -6.88 -14.10 -1.93
CA ALA A 56 -7.14 -13.21 -3.04
C ALA A 56 -8.40 -12.36 -2.81
N CYS A 57 -8.39 -11.14 -3.35
CA CYS A 57 -9.54 -10.24 -3.36
C CYS A 57 -9.96 -9.97 -4.80
N LEU A 58 -11.27 -9.91 -5.06
CA LEU A 58 -11.84 -9.55 -6.35
C LEU A 58 -12.15 -8.05 -6.36
N GLU A 59 -11.38 -7.28 -7.11
CA GLU A 59 -11.57 -5.84 -7.27
C GLU A 59 -11.84 -5.53 -8.75
N ARG A 60 -13.00 -4.90 -9.04
CA ARG A 60 -13.41 -4.51 -10.41
C ARG A 60 -13.25 -5.62 -11.47
N GLY A 61 -13.50 -6.88 -11.08
CA GLY A 61 -13.41 -8.04 -11.99
C GLY A 61 -12.01 -8.65 -12.13
N VAL A 62 -11.02 -8.15 -11.40
CA VAL A 62 -9.64 -8.65 -11.38
C VAL A 62 -9.33 -9.22 -10.00
N TRP A 63 -8.70 -10.39 -9.96
CA TRP A 63 -8.26 -11.03 -8.72
C TRP A 63 -6.85 -10.56 -8.36
N PHE A 64 -6.71 -9.94 -7.19
CA PHE A 64 -5.44 -9.50 -6.62
C PHE A 64 -5.01 -10.45 -5.51
N LEU A 65 -3.73 -10.81 -5.48
CA LEU A 65 -3.14 -11.59 -4.40
C LEU A 65 -2.85 -10.67 -3.21
N LEU A 66 -3.57 -10.89 -2.11
CA LEU A 66 -3.32 -10.18 -0.85
C LEU A 66 -2.25 -10.88 -0.02
N GLY A 67 -2.21 -12.21 -0.02
CA GLY A 67 -1.25 -12.94 0.78
C GLY A 67 -1.21 -14.43 0.51
N THR A 68 -0.37 -15.14 1.26
CA THR A 68 -0.19 -16.59 1.14
C THR A 68 -0.30 -17.26 2.50
N ALA A 69 -0.96 -18.41 2.55
CA ALA A 69 -1.22 -19.11 3.79
C ALA A 69 0.09 -19.49 4.48
N SER A 70 0.24 -19.06 5.72
CA SER A 70 1.36 -19.47 6.57
C SER A 70 1.07 -20.82 7.23
N VAL A 71 2.12 -21.53 7.62
CA VAL A 71 2.00 -22.79 8.35
C VAL A 71 1.80 -22.48 9.83
N GLY A 72 0.70 -22.95 10.43
CA GLY A 72 0.54 -23.00 11.89
C GLY A 72 -0.54 -22.13 12.55
N GLY A 73 -1.38 -21.42 11.78
CA GLY A 73 -2.45 -20.56 12.34
C GLY A 73 -3.45 -21.31 13.24
N CYS A 74 -4.27 -22.19 12.66
CA CYS A 74 -5.33 -22.89 13.41
C CYS A 74 -4.86 -23.95 14.41
N ALA A 75 -3.58 -24.35 14.40
CA ALA A 75 -3.08 -25.40 15.30
C ALA A 75 -3.14 -24.99 16.79
N GLY A 76 -3.26 -23.69 17.09
CA GLY A 76 -3.34 -23.15 18.46
C GLY A 76 -4.71 -22.59 18.87
N GLY A 77 -5.78 -22.84 18.09
CA GLY A 77 -7.10 -22.24 18.35
C GLY A 77 -7.22 -20.75 17.96
N GLY A 78 -6.22 -20.23 17.25
CA GLY A 78 -6.24 -18.92 16.62
C GLY A 78 -6.80 -18.97 15.18
N PRO A 79 -7.04 -17.82 14.55
CA PRO A 79 -7.48 -17.75 13.16
C PRO A 79 -6.39 -18.24 12.19
N PRO A 80 -6.75 -18.58 10.95
CA PRO A 80 -5.77 -18.75 9.88
C PRO A 80 -4.96 -17.46 9.67
N LEU A 81 -3.67 -17.64 9.38
CA LEU A 81 -2.70 -16.57 9.22
C LEU A 81 -2.14 -16.60 7.80
N PHE A 82 -2.05 -15.45 7.15
CA PHE A 82 -1.52 -15.29 5.81
C PHE A 82 -0.38 -14.28 5.80
N THR A 83 0.76 -14.60 5.21
CA THR A 83 1.82 -13.63 4.94
C THR A 83 1.31 -12.61 3.92
N ALA A 84 1.35 -11.32 4.25
CA ALA A 84 0.93 -10.23 3.39
C ALA A 84 1.87 -10.08 2.19
N ALA A 85 1.31 -9.93 0.99
CA ALA A 85 2.06 -9.72 -0.26
C ALA A 85 2.56 -8.28 -0.48
N PRO A 86 1.80 -7.20 -0.15
CA PRO A 86 2.20 -5.82 -0.46
C PRO A 86 3.60 -5.40 0.04
N PRO A 87 4.06 -5.80 1.24
CA PRO A 87 5.42 -5.48 1.69
C PRO A 87 6.54 -6.05 0.81
N TYR A 88 6.24 -7.07 0.00
CA TYR A 88 7.22 -7.82 -0.80
C TYR A 88 7.19 -7.48 -2.29
N GLU A 89 6.32 -6.56 -2.75
CA GLU A 89 6.16 -6.24 -4.17
C GLU A 89 7.48 -5.89 -4.86
N ARG A 90 8.30 -5.06 -4.21
CA ARG A 90 9.62 -4.67 -4.74
C ARG A 90 10.54 -5.87 -4.95
N TRP A 91 10.55 -6.82 -4.01
CA TRP A 91 11.37 -8.02 -4.14
C TRP A 91 10.82 -8.93 -5.24
N VAL A 92 9.50 -9.14 -5.28
CA VAL A 92 8.83 -9.94 -6.33
C VAL A 92 9.16 -9.38 -7.70
N ALA A 93 8.99 -8.07 -7.90
CA ALA A 93 9.32 -7.38 -9.16
C ALA A 93 10.79 -7.55 -9.56
N GLY A 94 11.70 -7.66 -8.59
CA GLY A 94 13.14 -7.86 -8.84
C GLY A 94 13.51 -9.28 -9.27
N VAL A 95 12.65 -10.28 -9.02
CA VAL A 95 12.94 -11.70 -9.31
C VAL A 95 12.00 -12.33 -10.35
N THR A 96 10.91 -11.66 -10.69
CA THR A 96 9.97 -12.10 -11.74
C THR A 96 10.23 -11.38 -13.05
N ARG A 97 9.79 -11.98 -14.16
CA ARG A 97 9.83 -11.33 -15.49
C ARG A 97 8.64 -10.41 -15.69
N ASP A 98 7.47 -10.88 -15.27
CA ASP A 98 6.18 -10.20 -15.41
C ASP A 98 5.45 -10.30 -14.07
N ALA A 99 5.23 -9.17 -13.41
CA ALA A 99 4.36 -9.04 -12.25
C ALA A 99 3.54 -7.76 -12.39
N TYR A 100 2.26 -7.85 -12.06
CA TYR A 100 1.33 -6.72 -12.05
C TYR A 100 0.90 -6.51 -10.60
N PHE A 101 1.02 -5.27 -10.14
CA PHE A 101 0.68 -4.87 -8.78
C PHE A 101 -0.54 -3.96 -8.81
N ALA A 102 -1.22 -3.83 -7.66
CA ALA A 102 -2.30 -2.87 -7.55
C ALA A 102 -1.71 -1.45 -7.61
N GLU A 103 -2.31 -0.58 -8.41
CA GLU A 103 -2.04 0.85 -8.32
C GLU A 103 -2.45 1.30 -6.92
N THR A 104 -1.56 2.04 -6.22
CA THR A 104 -1.96 2.68 -4.98
C THR A 104 -3.00 3.74 -5.35
N PRO A 105 -4.18 3.80 -4.68
CA PRO A 105 -5.06 4.95 -4.86
C PRO A 105 -4.23 6.23 -4.65
N PRO A 106 -4.43 7.27 -5.46
CA PRO A 106 -3.71 8.53 -5.25
C PRO A 106 -3.90 9.00 -3.81
N ASP A 107 -2.89 9.64 -3.22
CA ASP A 107 -3.10 10.29 -1.93
C ASP A 107 -4.19 11.34 -2.12
N PRO A 108 -5.27 11.38 -1.31
CA PRO A 108 -6.33 12.38 -1.46
C PRO A 108 -5.79 13.82 -1.49
N ARG A 109 -4.65 14.06 -0.85
CA ARG A 109 -3.96 15.37 -0.86
C ARG A 109 -3.31 15.69 -2.21
N GLU A 110 -2.87 14.67 -2.94
CA GLU A 110 -2.33 14.82 -4.30
C GLU A 110 -3.46 15.00 -5.32
N GLU A 111 -4.63 14.36 -5.12
CA GLU A 111 -5.84 14.59 -5.95
C GLU A 111 -6.34 16.04 -5.83
N GLU A 112 -6.37 16.59 -4.60
CA GLU A 112 -6.73 17.99 -4.36
C GLU A 112 -5.77 18.97 -5.07
N GLU A 113 -4.46 18.68 -5.11
CA GLU A 113 -3.46 19.51 -5.81
C GLU A 113 -3.61 19.47 -7.34
N GLU A 114 -3.94 18.30 -7.92
CA GLU A 114 -4.19 18.16 -9.37
C GLU A 114 -5.50 18.86 -9.80
N GLU A 115 -6.56 18.82 -8.97
CA GLU A 115 -7.81 19.56 -9.24
C GLU A 115 -7.61 21.08 -9.20
N GLU A 116 -6.75 21.59 -8.30
CA GLU A 116 -6.40 23.02 -8.24
C GLU A 116 -5.60 23.50 -9.46
N GLU A 117 -4.75 22.65 -10.06
CA GLU A 117 -4.01 22.97 -11.28
C GLU A 117 -4.88 22.92 -12.55
N GLU A 118 -5.87 22.02 -12.62
CA GLU A 118 -6.82 21.95 -13.75
C GLU A 118 -7.84 23.12 -13.74
N GLU A 119 -8.11 23.73 -12.59
CA GLU A 119 -8.95 24.92 -12.45
C GLU A 119 -8.25 26.25 -12.82
N ASP A 120 -7.05 26.24 -13.42
CA ASP A 120 -6.42 27.45 -14.01
C ASP A 120 -6.67 27.58 -15.53
N PRO A 121 -7.83 28.11 -15.98
CA PRO A 121 -8.01 28.51 -17.35
C PRO A 121 -7.36 29.89 -17.52
N THR A 122 -6.07 29.92 -17.87
CA THR A 122 -5.35 31.17 -18.19
C THR A 122 -6.23 32.26 -18.84
N GLY A 123 -6.46 33.37 -18.14
CA GLY A 123 -7.24 34.49 -18.68
C GLY A 123 -7.24 35.78 -17.86
N ASP A 124 -6.37 36.72 -18.24
CA ASP A 124 -6.88 38.03 -18.70
C ASP A 124 -6.00 38.58 -19.86
N PRO A 125 -6.55 38.71 -21.08
CA PRO A 125 -5.86 39.33 -22.21
C PRO A 125 -6.27 40.80 -22.41
N ASP A 126 -5.69 41.77 -21.66
CA ASP A 126 -5.26 43.10 -22.17
C ASP A 126 -4.58 44.00 -21.11
N VAL A 127 -3.26 44.20 -21.26
CA VAL A 127 -2.43 45.42 -21.10
C VAL A 127 -2.83 46.52 -20.08
N ARG A 128 -1.95 46.81 -19.10
CA ARG A 128 -0.96 47.94 -19.12
C ARG A 128 -0.15 48.02 -17.81
N GLY A 129 1.16 47.79 -17.87
CA GLY A 129 2.09 48.10 -16.78
C GLY A 129 3.50 47.66 -17.13
N ASP A 130 4.40 48.63 -17.22
CA ASP A 130 5.79 48.53 -17.72
C ASP A 130 6.65 47.42 -17.08
N PRO A 131 7.77 47.00 -17.73
CA PRO A 131 8.59 45.88 -17.28
C PRO A 131 9.23 46.19 -15.93
N ARG A 132 9.06 45.31 -14.93
CA ARG A 132 9.91 45.33 -13.74
C ARG A 132 11.32 44.88 -14.16
N PRO A 133 12.37 45.69 -13.93
CA PRO A 133 13.72 45.32 -14.32
C PRO A 133 14.19 44.16 -13.45
N SER A 134 14.87 43.21 -14.09
CA SER A 134 15.55 42.10 -13.45
C SER A 134 16.49 42.59 -12.36
N GLU A 135 16.26 42.18 -11.11
CA GLU A 135 17.21 42.33 -10.00
C GLU A 135 18.37 41.33 -10.14
N ASN A 136 19.10 41.43 -11.24
CA ASN A 136 20.44 40.86 -11.39
C ASN A 136 21.35 41.91 -12.02
N ALA A 137 21.49 43.04 -11.30
CA ALA A 137 22.46 44.09 -11.60
C ALA A 137 22.99 44.73 -10.31
N LEU A 138 23.64 43.93 -9.46
CA LEU A 138 24.68 44.43 -8.56
C LEU A 138 25.97 43.65 -8.83
N ILE A 139 26.60 43.97 -9.96
CA ILE A 139 28.03 43.73 -10.14
C ILE A 139 28.69 45.09 -10.34
N ARG A 140 29.80 45.27 -9.62
CA ARG A 140 30.86 46.31 -9.69
C ARG A 140 30.66 47.44 -8.67
N ARG A 141 31.68 47.87 -7.91
CA ARG A 141 33.12 47.61 -7.89
C ARG A 141 33.65 48.42 -6.69
N ASP A 142 34.57 47.91 -5.91
CA ASP A 142 35.58 48.79 -5.30
C ASP A 142 36.94 48.54 -5.99
N PRO A 143 37.61 49.60 -6.46
CA PRO A 143 38.88 49.52 -7.18
C PRO A 143 40.06 49.35 -6.23
N ALA A 144 41.12 48.72 -6.73
CA ALA A 144 42.39 48.51 -6.06
C ALA A 144 43.13 49.84 -5.77
N PRO A 145 44.04 49.86 -4.78
CA PRO A 145 45.20 50.74 -4.81
C PRO A 145 46.49 49.93 -5.02
N THR A 146 47.06 50.13 -6.22
CA THR A 146 48.48 50.38 -6.56
C THR A 146 49.63 49.64 -5.85
N GLU A 147 50.41 48.91 -6.65
CA GLU A 147 51.86 48.66 -6.51
C GLU A 147 52.61 50.02 -6.59
N ASP A 148 53.77 50.29 -5.97
CA ASP A 148 55.14 49.76 -6.13
C ASP A 148 56.07 50.70 -5.29
N PRO A 149 57.39 50.50 -5.06
CA PRO A 149 58.30 49.44 -5.51
C PRO A 149 58.97 48.61 -4.39
#